data_AF-A0AB73PU73-F1
#
_entry.id   AF-A0AB73PU73-F1
#
_cell.length_a   1.000
_cell.length_b   1.000
_cell.length_c   1.000
_cell.angle_alpha   90.00
_cell.angle_beta   90.00
_cell.angle_gamma   90.00
#
_symmetry.space_group_name_H-M   'P 1'
#
loop_
_entity.id
_entity.type
_entity.pdbx_description
1 polymer ?
#
loop_
_entity_poly.entity_id
_entity_poly.type
_entity_poly.pdbx_seq_one_letter_code
_entity_poly.pdbx_strand_id
1 'polypeptide(L)' 'MAYQFKLPDIGEGIAEGEIVKWFVKPGDTINEDDTLLEVQNDKSVEE' A
#
# COMPACT_ATOMS: atom_id res chain seq x y z
N MET A 1 8.45 -0.45 19.37
CA MET A 1 8.59 -1.64 18.50
C MET A 1 8.03 -1.24 17.15
N ALA A 2 8.81 -1.35 16.06
CA ALA A 2 8.31 -1.07 14.72
C ALA A 2 7.51 -2.27 14.23
N TYR A 3 6.26 -2.06 13.81
CA TYR A 3 5.46 -3.10 13.19
C TYR A 3 5.91 -3.26 11.73
N GLN A 4 6.30 -4.47 11.35
CA GLN A 4 6.70 -4.74 9.97
C GLN A 4 5.45 -5.10 9.16
N PHE A 5 4.89 -4.12 8.47
CA PHE A 5 3.81 -4.35 7.51
C PHE A 5 4.40 -4.94 6.23
N LYS A 6 4.07 -6.19 5.94
CA LYS A 6 4.36 -6.79 4.62
C LYS A 6 3.25 -6.37 3.68
N LEU A 7 3.60 -5.74 2.57
CA LEU A 7 2.65 -5.48 1.49
C LEU A 7 2.06 -6.84 1.05
N PRO A 8 0.72 -6.99 1.08
CA PRO A 8 0.07 -8.16 0.52
C PRO A 8 0.22 -8.16 -1.02
N ASP A 9 0.00 -9.31 -1.65
CA ASP A 9 -0.02 -9.43 -3.11
C ASP A 9 -0.91 -8.35 -3.73
N ILE A 10 -0.31 -7.52 -4.59
CA ILE A 10 -0.93 -6.33 -5.20
C ILE A 10 -1.76 -6.70 -6.44
N GLY A 11 -2.05 -7.99 -6.61
CA GLY A 11 -2.76 -8.61 -7.72
C GLY A 11 -2.06 -9.87 -8.20
N GLU A 12 -2.83 -10.85 -8.68
CA GLU A 12 -2.31 -12.13 -9.18
C GLU A 12 -1.30 -11.89 -10.34
N GLY A 13 -0.02 -12.18 -10.10
CA GLY A 13 1.06 -12.00 -11.10
C GLY A 13 1.72 -10.62 -11.12
N ILE A 14 1.39 -9.74 -10.17
CA ILE A 14 1.99 -8.41 -10.05
C ILE A 14 3.13 -8.47 -9.02
N ALA A 15 4.37 -8.41 -9.51
CA ALA A 15 5.56 -8.45 -8.67
C ALA A 15 5.93 -7.06 -8.10
N GLU A 16 5.48 -5.98 -8.75
CA GLU A 16 5.93 -4.61 -8.47
C GLU A 16 4.74 -3.64 -8.53
N GLY A 17 4.59 -2.81 -7.50
CA GLY A 17 3.58 -1.75 -7.42
C GLY A 17 4.23 -0.48 -6.89
N GLU A 18 3.82 0.66 -7.43
CA GLU A 18 4.39 1.96 -7.07
C GLU A 18 3.54 2.61 -5.97
N ILE A 19 4.19 3.11 -4.92
CA ILE A 19 3.50 3.85 -3.87
C ILE A 19 3.23 5.26 -4.39
N VAL A 20 1.98 5.54 -4.74
CA VAL A 20 1.57 6.84 -5.26
C VAL A 20 1.39 7.86 -4.15
N LYS A 21 0.98 7.43 -2.95
CA LYS A 21 0.73 8.35 -1.85
C LYS A 21 0.87 7.71 -0.47
N TRP A 22 1.53 8.43 0.42
CA TRP A 22 1.54 8.14 1.86
C TRP A 22 0.49 8.98 2.57
N PHE A 23 -0.42 8.33 3.27
CA PHE A 23 -1.43 8.99 4.10
C PHE A 23 -0.96 9.14 5.55
N VAL A 24 0.07 8.40 5.94
CA VAL A 24 0.63 8.39 7.29
C VAL A 24 2.04 8.95 7.33
N LYS A 25 2.42 9.48 8.49
CA LYS A 25 3.73 10.06 8.75
C LYS A 25 4.39 9.41 9.95
N PRO A 26 5.73 9.47 10.06
CA PRO A 26 6.41 8.99 11.25
C PRO A 26 5.94 9.78 12.49
N GLY A 27 5.35 9.06 13.46
CA GLY A 27 4.80 9.63 14.68
C GLY A 27 3.28 9.86 14.67
N ASP A 28 2.60 9.55 13.55
CA ASP A 28 1.15 9.61 13.48
C ASP A 28 0.48 8.45 14.22
N THR A 29 -0.72 8.68 14.75
CA THR A 29 -1.49 7.66 15.48
C THR A 29 -2.50 7.02 14.54
N ILE A 30 -2.25 5.77 14.16
CA ILE A 30 -3.10 5.01 13.24
C ILE A 30 -4.21 4.29 14.04
N ASN A 31 -5.44 4.28 13.53
CA ASN A 31 -6.56 3.52 14.09
C ASN A 31 -6.93 2.33 13.18
N GLU A 32 -7.78 1.42 13.68
CA GLU A 32 -8.41 0.40 12.84
C GLU A 32 -9.22 1.07 11.71
N ASP A 33 -9.16 0.51 10.51
CA ASP A 33 -9.71 1.04 9.24
C ASP A 33 -9.00 2.26 8.61
N ASP A 34 -7.89 2.74 9.20
CA ASP A 34 -7.18 3.90 8.63
C ASP A 34 -6.32 3.52 7.41
N THR A 35 -6.41 4.32 6.34
CA THR A 35 -5.64 4.12 5.11
C THR A 35 -4.19 4.54 5.33
N LEU A 36 -3.25 3.59 5.26
CA LEU A 36 -1.83 3.87 5.48
C LEU A 36 -1.16 4.52 4.25
N LEU A 37 -1.35 3.90 3.10
CA LEU A 37 -0.69 4.25 1.85
C LEU A 37 -1.53 3.75 0.68
N GLU A 38 -1.38 4.41 -0.46
CA GLU A 38 -2.01 4.04 -1.71
C GLU A 38 -0.92 3.53 -2.65
N VAL A 39 -1.14 2.30 -3.16
CA VAL A 39 -0.27 1.66 -4.14
C VAL A 39 -1.04 1.58 -5.44
N GLN A 40 -0.42 2.01 -6.52
CA GLN A 40 -0.92 1.78 -7.86
C GLN A 40 -0.04 0.73 -8.51
N ASN A 41 -0.67 -0.31 -9.05
CA ASN A 41 0.00 -1.20 -9.97
C ASN A 41 -0.38 -0.81 -11.40
N ASP A 42 0.59 -0.89 -12.31
CA ASP A 42 0.40 -0.76 -13.74
C ASP A 42 -0.23 -2.06 -14.29
N LYS A 43 -1.47 -2.32 -13.90
CA LYS A 43 -2.34 -3.19 -14.69
C LYS A 43 -3.18 -2.23 -15.50
N SER A 44 -2.70 -1.92 -16.71
CA SER A 44 -3.62 -1.50 -17.75
C SER A 44 -4.81 -2.45 -17.70
N VAL A 45 -5.99 -1.90 -17.41
CA VAL A 45 -7.25 -2.63 -17.52
C VAL A 45 -7.34 -3.03 -18.99
N GLU A 46 -6.93 -4.26 -19.30
CA GLU A 46 -7.37 -4.92 -20.51
C GLU A 46 -8.81 -5.35 -20.26
N GLU A 47 -9.73 -4.45 -20.60
CA GLU A 47 -11.09 -4.80 -21.04
C GLU A 47 -11.20 -4.57 -22.54
#